data_AF-C0PEQ5-F1
#
_entry.id   AF-C0PEQ5-F1
#
_cell.length_a   1.000
_cell.length_b   1.000
_cell.length_c   1.000
_cell.angle_alpha   90.00
_cell.angle_beta   90.00
_cell.angle_gamma   90.00
#
_symmetry.space_group_name_H-M   'P 1'
#
loop_
_entity.id
_entity.type
_entity.pdbx_description
1 polymer ?
#
loop_
_entity_poly.entity_id
_entity_poly.type
_entity_poly.pdbx_seq_one_letter_code
_entity_poly.pdbx_strand_id
1 'polypeptide(L)'
;MLRDARWVRADAGRGRRAAAPGWETVPCSHGYHRGMSRGQRQPRLQSHRCVWGAFSVLLRDAMSRAPVVKLPSIKRAAELKAFVETHTNFETLAAVFNRSSRFGKLQGIHCALAGRNLYMRFTCSTGDAMGMNMVSKGVEDVLGYLQNDFPDMDLISLSGNYCSDKKAAAVNWIEGRGKSVVCEARVKGGVVQSVLKTTVQKLVELNIVKNLAGSAVAGALGGFNAHASNIVTALFIATGQDPAQNVESSQCITMMEAVNDGGDLHISVTMPSIEVGTVGGGTCLASQAACLNLLGVRGPNRDSPGANARILATIVAGSVLAGELSLLAALAAGQLVKSHMKYNRSSKDVPGASAS
;
A
#
# COMPACT_ATOMS: atom_id res chain seq x y z
N MET A 1 6.65 14.45 15.94
CA MET A 1 6.15 14.36 14.54
C MET A 1 4.62 14.24 14.45
N LEU A 2 3.93 13.32 15.15
CA LEU A 2 2.44 13.23 15.11
C LEU A 2 1.69 14.39 15.82
N ARG A 3 2.39 15.25 16.56
CA ARG A 3 1.81 16.41 17.28
C ARG A 3 1.53 17.63 16.39
N ASP A 4 2.08 17.67 15.16
CA ASP A 4 1.88 18.79 14.23
C ASP A 4 0.49 18.77 13.56
N ALA A 5 -0.27 17.69 13.71
CA ALA A 5 -1.60 17.55 13.12
C ALA A 5 -2.70 18.25 13.96
N ARG A 6 -2.68 19.59 14.01
CA ARG A 6 -3.82 20.38 14.53
C ARG A 6 -5.12 20.20 13.72
N TRP A 7 -5.08 19.45 12.62
CA TRP A 7 -6.21 19.10 11.76
C TRP A 7 -7.07 17.93 12.27
N VAL A 8 -6.56 17.07 13.16
CA VAL A 8 -7.27 15.88 13.66
C VAL A 8 -8.48 16.22 14.56
N ARG A 9 -8.62 17.49 15.00
CA ARG A 9 -9.69 17.91 15.91
C ARG A 9 -10.93 18.50 15.24
N ALA A 10 -10.95 18.66 13.92
CA ALA A 10 -12.17 19.10 13.23
C ALA A 10 -13.01 17.88 12.85
N ASP A 11 -14.17 17.75 13.51
CA ASP A 11 -15.33 16.99 13.06
C ASP A 11 -15.61 15.59 13.66
N ALA A 12 -15.23 15.35 14.92
CA ALA A 12 -15.74 14.20 15.69
C ALA A 12 -17.16 14.42 16.28
N GLY A 13 -17.89 15.45 15.87
CA GLY A 13 -19.04 15.96 16.63
C GLY A 13 -20.41 16.01 15.95
N ARG A 14 -20.54 15.90 14.63
CA ARG A 14 -21.86 16.00 13.98
C ARG A 14 -21.97 15.03 12.80
N GLY A 15 -22.95 14.13 12.87
CA GLY A 15 -23.25 13.13 11.84
C GLY A 15 -23.81 13.70 10.52
N ARG A 16 -23.10 14.64 9.88
CA ARG A 16 -23.36 15.08 8.51
C ARG A 16 -22.04 15.07 7.73
N ARG A 17 -21.96 14.23 6.70
CA ARG A 17 -20.80 14.13 5.78
C ARG A 17 -20.75 15.40 4.91
N ALA A 18 -20.14 16.48 5.41
CA ALA A 18 -19.75 17.62 4.60
C ALA A 18 -18.23 17.56 4.34
N ALA A 19 -17.80 17.90 3.12
CA ALA A 19 -16.38 18.14 2.86
C ALA A 19 -15.91 19.31 3.73
N ALA A 20 -14.68 19.26 4.25
CA ALA A 20 -14.10 20.40 4.96
C ALA A 20 -14.14 21.65 4.04
N PRO A 21 -14.39 22.85 4.57
CA PRO A 21 -14.50 24.06 3.74
C PRO A 21 -13.22 24.28 2.92
N GLY A 22 -13.33 24.38 1.59
CA GLY A 22 -12.21 24.68 0.69
C GLY A 22 -11.67 23.50 -0.15
N TRP A 23 -12.22 22.30 0.02
CA TRP A 23 -11.88 21.11 -0.78
C TRP A 23 -12.92 20.91 -1.89
N GLU A 24 -12.50 21.01 -3.15
CA GLU A 24 -13.34 20.63 -4.29
C GLU A 24 -13.04 19.21 -4.71
N THR A 25 -14.10 18.42 -4.89
CA THR A 25 -13.99 17.10 -5.52
C THR A 25 -13.64 17.25 -6.98
N VAL A 26 -12.70 16.41 -7.44
CA VAL A 26 -12.59 16.11 -8.86
C VAL A 26 -13.94 15.54 -9.33
N PRO A 27 -14.60 16.14 -10.33
CA PRO A 27 -15.85 15.59 -10.85
C PRO A 27 -15.55 14.31 -11.63
N CYS A 28 -16.09 13.18 -11.19
CA CYS A 28 -16.17 11.95 -11.99
C CYS A 28 -17.63 11.57 -12.22
N SER A 29 -17.99 11.45 -13.49
CA SER A 29 -19.17 10.77 -13.98
C SER A 29 -19.25 9.36 -13.38
N HIS A 30 -20.34 9.06 -12.69
CA HIS A 30 -20.62 7.71 -12.20
C HIS A 30 -21.02 6.83 -13.40
N GLY A 31 -20.02 6.29 -14.10
CA GLY A 31 -20.23 5.38 -15.22
C GLY A 31 -20.14 3.92 -14.79
N TYR A 32 -21.27 3.30 -14.44
CA TYR A 32 -21.40 1.84 -14.55
C TYR A 32 -21.36 1.48 -16.04
N HIS A 33 -20.18 1.27 -16.61
CA HIS A 33 -20.09 0.72 -17.97
C HIS A 33 -20.41 -0.78 -17.94
N ARG A 34 -21.68 -1.12 -18.20
CA ARG A 34 -22.06 -2.42 -18.77
C ARG A 34 -21.75 -2.37 -20.27
N GLY A 35 -20.64 -2.97 -20.69
CA GLY A 35 -20.33 -3.09 -22.11
C GLY A 35 -19.05 -3.86 -22.41
N MET A 36 -19.24 -5.07 -22.94
CA MET A 36 -18.37 -5.84 -23.86
C MET A 36 -17.37 -6.91 -23.34
N SER A 37 -17.52 -8.05 -24.04
CA SER A 37 -16.76 -9.30 -24.26
C SER A 37 -16.33 -10.23 -23.11
N ARG A 38 -16.84 -11.47 -23.21
CA ARG A 38 -16.37 -12.68 -22.50
C ARG A 38 -14.94 -13.00 -22.99
N GLY A 39 -13.94 -13.01 -22.10
CA GLY A 39 -12.62 -13.54 -22.46
C GLY A 39 -11.45 -13.19 -21.54
N GLN A 40 -11.50 -12.09 -20.78
CA GLN A 40 -10.48 -11.76 -19.77
C GLN A 40 -11.15 -11.06 -18.59
N ARG A 41 -11.11 -11.65 -17.39
CA ARG A 41 -11.55 -10.95 -16.16
C ARG A 41 -10.45 -9.97 -15.75
N GLN A 42 -10.44 -8.77 -16.32
CA GLN A 42 -9.69 -7.66 -15.72
C GLN A 42 -10.23 -7.39 -14.30
N PRO A 43 -9.37 -7.07 -13.31
CA PRO A 43 -9.84 -6.64 -12.00
C PRO A 43 -10.71 -5.39 -12.17
N ARG A 44 -11.94 -5.40 -11.64
CA ARG A 44 -12.76 -4.19 -11.61
C ARG A 44 -12.06 -3.16 -10.72
N LEU A 45 -11.69 -2.02 -11.28
CA LEU A 45 -11.16 -0.87 -10.54
C LEU A 45 -12.20 -0.45 -9.49
N GLN A 46 -11.81 -0.46 -8.22
CA GLN A 46 -12.66 0.00 -7.12
C GLN A 46 -12.25 1.42 -6.77
N SER A 47 -13.16 2.37 -7.01
CA SER A 47 -12.99 3.75 -6.60
C SER A 47 -13.65 3.99 -5.24
N HIS A 48 -12.95 4.73 -4.38
CA HIS A 48 -13.46 5.13 -3.08
C HIS A 48 -13.18 6.61 -2.86
N ARG A 49 -14.20 7.34 -2.39
CA ARG A 49 -14.01 8.70 -1.87
C ARG A 49 -13.31 8.57 -0.52
N CYS A 50 -12.09 9.08 -0.43
CA CYS A 50 -11.35 9.14 0.81
C CYS A 50 -11.87 10.28 1.68
N VAL A 51 -11.48 10.25 2.96
CA VAL A 51 -11.68 11.38 3.88
C VAL A 51 -11.04 12.64 3.27
N TRP A 52 -11.61 13.82 3.51
CA TRP A 52 -11.04 15.13 3.14
C TRP A 52 -11.13 15.53 1.67
N GLY A 53 -11.98 14.90 0.85
CA GLY A 53 -12.17 15.32 -0.56
C GLY A 53 -11.16 14.75 -1.54
N ALA A 54 -10.26 13.88 -1.06
CA ALA A 54 -9.40 13.05 -1.90
C ALA A 54 -10.17 11.89 -2.54
N PHE A 55 -9.71 11.45 -3.70
CA PHE A 55 -10.21 10.30 -4.43
C PHE A 55 -9.16 9.20 -4.44
N SER A 56 -9.57 7.94 -4.34
CA SER A 56 -8.65 6.80 -4.39
C SER A 56 -9.17 5.71 -5.30
N VAL A 57 -8.22 5.00 -5.91
CA VAL A 57 -8.49 3.83 -6.75
C VAL A 57 -7.58 2.70 -6.32
N LEU A 58 -8.19 1.54 -6.05
CA LEU A 58 -7.45 0.30 -5.87
C LEU A 58 -7.19 -0.33 -7.24
N LEU A 59 -5.92 -0.53 -7.57
CA LEU A 59 -5.46 -1.10 -8.83
C LEU A 59 -5.29 -2.63 -8.74
N ARG A 60 -4.86 -3.13 -7.58
CA ARG A 60 -4.52 -4.55 -7.38
C ARG A 60 -4.76 -5.01 -5.95
N ASP A 61 -5.12 -6.28 -5.79
CA ASP A 61 -5.34 -6.97 -4.50
C ASP A 61 -4.79 -8.39 -4.58
N ALA A 62 -3.51 -8.56 -4.23
CA ALA A 62 -2.76 -9.80 -4.42
C ALA A 62 -1.60 -9.92 -3.41
N MET A 63 -1.78 -10.73 -2.35
CA MET A 63 -0.66 -11.12 -1.51
C MET A 63 0.22 -12.14 -2.23
N SER A 64 1.51 -12.21 -1.89
CA SER A 64 2.47 -13.11 -2.55
C SER A 64 3.25 -14.00 -1.61
N ARG A 65 3.58 -15.19 -2.10
CA ARG A 65 4.58 -16.10 -1.52
C ARG A 65 5.44 -16.64 -2.65
N ALA A 66 6.74 -16.75 -2.42
CA ALA A 66 7.65 -17.23 -3.45
C ALA A 66 8.59 -18.31 -2.90
N PRO A 67 8.28 -19.61 -3.09
CA PRO A 67 9.22 -20.68 -2.84
C PRO A 67 10.40 -20.63 -3.81
N VAL A 68 11.52 -21.18 -3.37
CA VAL A 68 12.66 -21.50 -4.21
C VAL A 68 12.83 -23.01 -4.22
N VAL A 69 12.85 -23.57 -5.42
CA VAL A 69 13.09 -24.98 -5.67
C VAL A 69 14.33 -25.16 -6.52
N LYS A 70 14.97 -26.31 -6.41
CA LYS A 70 16.19 -26.65 -7.15
C LYS A 70 15.95 -27.94 -7.92
N LEU A 71 16.38 -27.96 -9.17
CA LEU A 71 16.27 -29.14 -10.04
C LEU A 71 17.67 -29.62 -10.46
N PRO A 72 17.80 -30.85 -11.00
CA PRO A 72 19.11 -31.41 -11.36
C PRO A 72 19.85 -30.57 -12.41
N SER A 73 19.12 -29.97 -13.37
CA SER A 73 19.68 -29.19 -14.48
C SER A 73 18.84 -27.94 -14.81
N ILE A 74 19.44 -27.00 -15.54
CA ILE A 74 18.74 -25.81 -16.05
C ILE A 74 17.60 -26.18 -17.02
N LYS A 75 17.79 -27.21 -17.86
CA LYS A 75 16.76 -27.71 -18.78
C LYS A 75 15.53 -28.14 -18.00
N ARG A 76 15.74 -28.89 -16.93
CA ARG A 76 14.66 -29.40 -16.09
C ARG A 76 13.94 -28.30 -15.31
N ALA A 77 14.68 -27.30 -14.81
CA ALA A 77 14.09 -26.13 -14.20
C ALA A 77 13.26 -25.28 -15.19
N ALA A 78 13.70 -25.20 -16.44
CA ALA A 78 12.95 -24.54 -17.51
C ALA A 78 11.67 -25.29 -17.90
N GLU A 79 11.70 -26.63 -17.90
CA GLU A 79 10.49 -27.46 -18.07
C GLU A 79 9.46 -27.17 -16.98
N LEU A 80 9.88 -27.11 -15.71
CA LEU A 80 8.98 -26.75 -14.60
C LEU A 80 8.43 -25.32 -14.73
N LYS A 81 9.27 -24.34 -15.09
CA LYS A 81 8.82 -22.96 -15.35
C LYS A 81 7.74 -22.94 -16.44
N ALA A 82 8.00 -23.58 -17.57
CA ALA A 82 7.07 -23.65 -18.69
C ALA A 82 5.75 -24.33 -18.26
N PHE A 83 5.82 -25.43 -17.51
CA PHE A 83 4.65 -26.12 -17.01
C PHE A 83 3.78 -25.22 -16.13
N VAL A 84 4.38 -24.49 -15.18
CA VAL A 84 3.67 -23.65 -14.20
C VAL A 84 3.07 -22.40 -14.83
N GLU A 85 3.71 -21.83 -15.85
CA GLU A 85 3.23 -20.62 -16.54
C GLU A 85 2.31 -20.91 -17.73
N THR A 86 2.18 -22.18 -18.15
CA THR A 86 1.27 -22.55 -19.23
C THR A 86 -0.19 -22.37 -18.81
N HIS A 87 -0.96 -21.62 -19.59
CA HIS A 87 -2.35 -21.30 -19.29
C HIS A 87 -3.24 -22.54 -19.10
N THR A 88 -3.02 -23.63 -19.85
CA THR A 88 -3.79 -24.87 -19.73
C THR A 88 -3.63 -25.54 -18.36
N ASN A 89 -2.50 -25.33 -17.68
CA ASN A 89 -2.23 -25.92 -16.38
C ASN A 89 -2.70 -25.03 -15.22
N PHE A 90 -2.93 -23.73 -15.48
CA PHE A 90 -3.29 -22.76 -14.45
C PHE A 90 -4.57 -23.16 -13.71
N GLU A 91 -5.59 -23.65 -14.39
CA GLU A 91 -6.85 -24.06 -13.75
C GLU A 91 -6.65 -25.21 -12.75
N THR A 92 -5.83 -26.19 -13.10
CA THR A 92 -5.47 -27.31 -12.22
C THR A 92 -4.67 -26.83 -11.02
N LEU A 93 -3.64 -26.00 -11.24
CA LEU A 93 -2.81 -25.43 -10.16
C LEU A 93 -3.65 -24.56 -9.23
N ALA A 94 -4.55 -23.73 -9.79
CA ALA A 94 -5.49 -22.94 -9.02
C ALA A 94 -6.47 -23.81 -8.24
N ALA A 95 -6.98 -24.90 -8.84
CA ALA A 95 -7.86 -25.84 -8.16
C ALA A 95 -7.16 -26.55 -6.99
N VAL A 96 -5.86 -26.84 -7.09
CA VAL A 96 -5.06 -27.38 -5.97
C VAL A 96 -4.86 -26.32 -4.89
N PHE A 97 -4.34 -25.14 -5.27
CA PHE A 97 -4.08 -24.03 -4.33
C PHE A 97 -5.33 -23.64 -3.52
N ASN A 98 -6.48 -23.53 -4.21
CA ASN A 98 -7.72 -23.00 -3.64
C ASN A 98 -8.42 -23.99 -2.69
N ARG A 99 -7.96 -25.25 -2.55
CA ARG A 99 -8.50 -26.22 -1.58
C ARG A 99 -8.18 -25.84 -0.15
N SER A 100 -7.02 -25.21 0.05
CA SER A 100 -6.52 -24.80 1.37
C SER A 100 -7.37 -23.75 2.07
N SER A 101 -8.18 -22.96 1.32
CA SER A 101 -8.91 -21.81 1.86
C SER A 101 -10.14 -21.43 1.03
N ARG A 102 -11.20 -21.01 1.72
CA ARG A 102 -12.40 -20.44 1.08
C ARG A 102 -12.16 -19.06 0.47
N PHE A 103 -11.22 -18.29 1.04
CA PHE A 103 -10.91 -16.92 0.63
C PHE A 103 -9.68 -16.82 -0.27
N GLY A 104 -8.77 -17.78 -0.15
CA GLY A 104 -7.57 -17.90 -0.96
C GLY A 104 -7.94 -18.22 -2.39
N LYS A 105 -7.68 -17.30 -3.32
CA LYS A 105 -7.85 -17.55 -4.77
C LYS A 105 -6.56 -17.22 -5.50
N LEU A 106 -5.91 -18.25 -6.06
CA LEU A 106 -4.75 -18.08 -6.92
C LEU A 106 -5.09 -17.17 -8.10
N GLN A 107 -4.25 -16.18 -8.34
CA GLN A 107 -4.39 -15.21 -9.43
C GLN A 107 -3.29 -15.39 -10.49
N GLY A 108 -2.11 -15.85 -10.09
CA GLY A 108 -0.99 -16.04 -11.00
C GLY A 108 0.21 -16.68 -10.31
N ILE A 109 1.12 -17.20 -11.11
CA ILE A 109 2.44 -17.66 -10.68
C ILE A 109 3.45 -17.07 -11.67
N HIS A 110 4.37 -16.25 -11.19
CA HIS A 110 5.43 -15.67 -12.01
C HIS A 110 6.77 -16.25 -11.60
N CYS A 111 7.48 -16.85 -12.55
CA CYS A 111 8.70 -17.59 -12.25
C CYS A 111 9.97 -16.86 -12.71
N ALA A 112 10.99 -16.86 -11.86
CA ALA A 112 12.34 -16.42 -12.20
C ALA A 112 13.34 -17.58 -12.06
N LEU A 113 14.23 -17.75 -13.03
CA LEU A 113 15.30 -18.75 -13.02
C LEU A 113 16.64 -18.11 -12.63
N ALA A 114 17.41 -18.79 -11.78
CA ALA A 114 18.82 -18.49 -11.54
C ALA A 114 19.62 -19.79 -11.55
N GLY A 115 20.24 -20.08 -12.70
CA GLY A 115 20.85 -21.39 -12.95
C GLY A 115 19.79 -22.50 -12.88
N ARG A 116 20.00 -23.50 -12.02
CA ARG A 116 19.07 -24.62 -11.80
C ARG A 116 18.07 -24.39 -10.67
N ASN A 117 18.02 -23.17 -10.12
CA ASN A 117 17.05 -22.78 -9.09
C ASN A 117 15.90 -22.02 -9.75
N LEU A 118 14.68 -22.35 -9.35
CA LEU A 118 13.45 -21.72 -9.80
C LEU A 118 12.75 -21.03 -8.61
N TYR A 119 12.50 -19.74 -8.75
CA TYR A 119 11.75 -18.92 -7.81
C TYR A 119 10.35 -18.71 -8.37
N MET A 120 9.33 -19.26 -7.71
CA MET A 120 7.96 -19.22 -8.22
C MET A 120 7.14 -18.25 -7.37
N ARG A 121 6.83 -17.05 -7.86
CA ARG A 121 6.06 -16.04 -7.12
C ARG A 121 4.57 -16.25 -7.33
N PHE A 122 3.92 -16.91 -6.38
CA PHE A 122 2.48 -17.10 -6.34
C PHE A 122 1.82 -15.80 -5.88
N THR A 123 0.74 -15.41 -6.54
CA THR A 123 -0.11 -14.28 -6.15
C THR A 123 -1.53 -14.75 -5.94
N CYS A 124 -2.18 -14.30 -4.86
CA CYS A 124 -3.54 -14.69 -4.56
C CYS A 124 -4.33 -13.61 -3.80
N SER A 125 -5.66 -13.63 -3.94
CA SER A 125 -6.53 -12.87 -3.04
C SER A 125 -6.66 -13.58 -1.71
N THR A 126 -6.80 -12.81 -0.62
CA THR A 126 -6.80 -13.35 0.76
C THR A 126 -8.04 -12.95 1.57
N GLY A 127 -9.06 -12.43 0.89
CA GLY A 127 -10.22 -11.83 1.57
C GLY A 127 -9.79 -10.63 2.41
N ASP A 128 -10.30 -10.55 3.63
CA ASP A 128 -10.01 -9.46 4.57
C ASP A 128 -8.78 -9.72 5.47
N ALA A 129 -8.14 -10.88 5.33
CA ALA A 129 -6.87 -11.13 5.98
C ALA A 129 -5.71 -10.57 5.14
N MET A 130 -4.64 -10.14 5.81
CA MET A 130 -3.36 -9.86 5.12
C MET A 130 -2.86 -11.14 4.41
N GLY A 131 -3.04 -12.30 5.06
CA GLY A 131 -3.16 -13.59 4.37
C GLY A 131 -1.88 -14.41 4.21
N MET A 132 -0.76 -14.01 4.81
CA MET A 132 0.52 -14.71 4.66
C MET A 132 0.49 -16.21 4.99
N ASN A 133 -0.21 -16.61 6.05
CA ASN A 133 -0.36 -18.03 6.39
C ASN A 133 -1.21 -18.78 5.34
N MET A 134 -2.26 -18.14 4.86
CA MET A 134 -3.17 -18.68 3.85
C MET A 134 -2.44 -18.92 2.52
N VAL A 135 -1.64 -17.94 2.06
CA VAL A 135 -0.86 -18.07 0.83
C VAL A 135 0.15 -19.19 0.97
N SER A 136 0.85 -19.26 2.10
CA SER A 136 1.92 -20.25 2.32
C SER A 136 1.38 -21.68 2.27
N LYS A 137 0.21 -21.94 2.86
CA LYS A 137 -0.45 -23.24 2.78
C LYS A 137 -0.88 -23.62 1.36
N GLY A 138 -1.48 -22.69 0.62
CA GLY A 138 -1.86 -22.95 -0.77
C GLY A 138 -0.66 -23.24 -1.68
N VAL A 139 0.48 -22.57 -1.43
CA VAL A 139 1.73 -22.87 -2.13
C VAL A 139 2.23 -24.28 -1.81
N GLU A 140 2.22 -24.68 -0.54
CA GLU A 140 2.64 -26.02 -0.12
C GLU A 140 1.82 -27.13 -0.81
N ASP A 141 0.50 -26.96 -0.90
CA ASP A 141 -0.38 -27.89 -1.61
C ASP A 141 0.00 -28.01 -3.10
N VAL A 142 0.30 -26.88 -3.76
CA VAL A 142 0.73 -26.88 -5.16
C VAL A 142 2.10 -27.53 -5.34
N LEU A 143 3.05 -27.27 -4.43
CA LEU A 143 4.36 -27.90 -4.47
C LEU A 143 4.23 -29.43 -4.30
N GLY A 144 3.37 -29.90 -3.40
CA GLY A 144 3.08 -31.33 -3.24
C GLY A 144 2.45 -31.95 -4.49
N TYR A 145 1.58 -31.23 -5.19
CA TYR A 145 1.03 -31.67 -6.47
C TYR A 145 2.11 -31.76 -7.56
N LEU A 146 3.00 -30.77 -7.65
CA LEU A 146 4.07 -30.73 -8.65
C LEU A 146 5.08 -31.87 -8.48
N GLN A 147 5.26 -32.41 -7.27
CA GLN A 147 6.13 -33.56 -7.03
C GLN A 147 5.74 -34.82 -7.80
N ASN A 148 4.49 -34.95 -8.28
CA ASN A 148 4.08 -36.10 -9.07
C ASN A 148 4.76 -36.13 -10.45
N ASP A 149 4.87 -34.98 -11.11
CA ASP A 149 5.46 -34.83 -12.45
C ASP A 149 6.93 -34.39 -12.41
N PHE A 150 7.35 -33.82 -11.28
CA PHE A 150 8.71 -33.32 -11.00
C PHE A 150 9.26 -33.91 -9.69
N PRO A 151 9.38 -35.24 -9.54
CA PRO A 151 9.85 -35.89 -8.31
C PRO A 151 11.32 -35.55 -7.98
N ASP A 152 12.04 -35.01 -8.95
CA ASP A 152 13.41 -34.52 -8.85
C ASP A 152 13.51 -33.06 -8.39
N MET A 153 12.37 -32.42 -8.08
CA MET A 153 12.29 -31.08 -7.51
C MET A 153 12.62 -31.10 -6.02
N ASP A 154 13.68 -30.39 -5.64
CA ASP A 154 14.08 -30.18 -4.25
C ASP A 154 13.55 -28.83 -3.73
N LEU A 155 12.68 -28.86 -2.72
CA LEU A 155 12.17 -27.64 -2.09
C LEU A 155 13.20 -27.10 -1.10
N ILE A 156 13.97 -26.09 -1.53
CA ILE A 156 14.98 -25.46 -0.69
C ILE A 156 14.33 -24.59 0.40
N SER A 157 13.30 -23.82 0.05
CA SER A 157 12.55 -23.01 1.02
C SER A 157 11.20 -22.58 0.46
N LEU A 158 10.18 -22.56 1.32
CA LEU A 158 8.86 -21.99 0.98
C LEU A 158 8.91 -20.48 0.77
N SER A 159 9.96 -19.80 1.27
CA SER A 159 10.20 -18.38 1.11
C SER A 159 11.63 -18.12 0.64
N GLY A 160 11.83 -18.13 -0.67
CA GLY A 160 13.09 -17.82 -1.35
C GLY A 160 13.37 -16.33 -1.52
N ASN A 161 12.82 -15.48 -0.64
CA ASN A 161 12.94 -14.02 -0.69
C ASN A 161 12.43 -13.31 -1.96
N TYR A 162 11.86 -14.02 -2.94
CA TYR A 162 11.26 -13.42 -4.15
C TYR A 162 9.79 -12.98 -3.95
N CYS A 163 9.28 -12.98 -2.72
CA CYS A 163 7.91 -12.55 -2.41
C CYS A 163 7.70 -11.04 -2.65
N SER A 164 8.46 -10.08 -2.09
CA SER A 164 9.42 -10.17 -0.97
C SER A 164 8.76 -9.65 0.32
N ASP A 165 9.02 -10.27 1.47
CA ASP A 165 8.36 -9.93 2.75
C ASP A 165 9.34 -9.39 3.78
N LYS A 166 9.10 -8.17 4.29
CA LYS A 166 9.90 -7.41 5.26
C LYS A 166 11.31 -7.03 4.77
N LYS A 167 11.51 -6.91 3.45
CA LYS A 167 12.74 -6.50 2.76
C LYS A 167 12.42 -5.57 1.59
N ALA A 168 13.19 -4.49 1.46
CA ALA A 168 13.09 -3.60 0.31
C ALA A 168 13.45 -4.33 -0.98
N ALA A 169 12.49 -4.46 -1.90
CA ALA A 169 12.67 -5.21 -3.15
C ALA A 169 11.93 -4.57 -4.33
N ALA A 170 12.60 -4.54 -5.49
CA ALA A 170 12.07 -3.93 -6.71
C ALA A 170 10.84 -4.66 -7.25
N VAL A 171 10.77 -5.99 -7.04
CA VAL A 171 9.61 -6.78 -7.46
C VAL A 171 8.32 -6.32 -6.81
N ASN A 172 8.36 -5.84 -5.56
CA ASN A 172 7.17 -5.31 -4.89
C ASN A 172 6.78 -3.92 -5.41
N TRP A 173 7.77 -3.12 -5.83
CA TRP A 173 7.55 -1.82 -6.43
C TRP A 173 6.91 -1.94 -7.82
N ILE A 174 7.43 -2.85 -8.65
CA ILE A 174 7.02 -3.02 -10.05
C ILE A 174 5.73 -3.83 -10.18
N GLU A 175 5.68 -5.00 -9.53
CA GLU A 175 4.58 -5.96 -9.69
C GLU A 175 3.49 -5.81 -8.62
N GLY A 176 3.72 -4.98 -7.61
CA GLY A 176 2.87 -4.83 -6.43
C GLY A 176 2.95 -6.02 -5.46
N ARG A 177 2.42 -5.81 -4.24
CA ARG A 177 2.22 -6.86 -3.22
C ARG A 177 1.17 -6.43 -2.19
N GLY A 178 0.18 -7.26 -1.90
CA GLY A 178 -0.97 -6.82 -1.11
C GLY A 178 -1.86 -5.91 -1.94
N LYS A 179 -2.07 -4.67 -1.50
CA LYS A 179 -2.95 -3.69 -2.14
C LYS A 179 -2.16 -2.61 -2.85
N SER A 180 -2.42 -2.41 -4.14
CA SER A 180 -1.87 -1.29 -4.90
C SER A 180 -2.91 -0.18 -4.99
N VAL A 181 -2.62 0.99 -4.43
CA VAL A 181 -3.56 2.11 -4.32
C VAL A 181 -2.95 3.38 -4.90
N VAL A 182 -3.74 4.10 -5.68
CA VAL A 182 -3.47 5.50 -6.04
C VAL A 182 -4.47 6.38 -5.31
N CYS A 183 -4.01 7.48 -4.73
CA CYS A 183 -4.88 8.48 -4.12
C CYS A 183 -4.48 9.86 -4.62
N GLU A 184 -5.46 10.70 -4.94
CA GLU A 184 -5.25 12.05 -5.44
C GLU A 184 -6.18 13.07 -4.78
N ALA A 185 -5.78 14.33 -4.82
CA ALA A 185 -6.61 15.45 -4.41
C ALA A 185 -6.27 16.71 -5.20
N ARG A 186 -7.26 17.59 -5.33
CA ARG A 186 -7.07 18.96 -5.78
C ARG A 186 -7.18 19.92 -4.60
N VAL A 187 -6.16 20.74 -4.40
CA VAL A 187 -6.10 21.73 -3.32
C VAL A 187 -6.11 23.12 -3.93
N LYS A 188 -7.12 23.92 -3.56
CA LYS A 188 -7.26 25.29 -4.06
C LYS A 188 -6.07 26.16 -3.65
N GLY A 189 -5.60 27.04 -4.53
CA GLY A 189 -4.48 27.95 -4.24
C GLY A 189 -4.69 28.79 -2.98
N GLY A 190 -5.93 29.26 -2.75
CA GLY A 190 -6.29 29.98 -1.54
C GLY A 190 -6.07 29.16 -0.26
N VAL A 191 -6.29 27.85 -0.30
CA VAL A 191 -5.99 26.93 0.82
C VAL A 191 -4.48 26.72 0.94
N VAL A 192 -3.76 26.54 -0.17
CA VAL A 192 -2.29 26.42 -0.14
C VAL A 192 -1.63 27.63 0.54
N GLN A 193 -2.10 28.84 0.24
CA GLN A 193 -1.58 30.06 0.85
C GLN A 193 -2.05 30.26 2.29
N SER A 194 -3.37 30.18 2.54
CA SER A 194 -3.95 30.52 3.84
C SER A 194 -3.72 29.43 4.90
N VAL A 195 -3.64 28.17 4.51
CA VAL A 195 -3.53 27.03 5.42
C VAL A 195 -2.11 26.47 5.43
N LEU A 196 -1.58 26.11 4.25
CA LEU A 196 -0.26 25.48 4.13
C LEU A 196 0.89 26.48 4.20
N LYS A 197 0.58 27.78 4.18
CA LYS A 197 1.53 28.89 4.32
C LYS A 197 2.68 28.84 3.31
N THR A 198 2.37 28.39 2.08
CA THR A 198 3.30 28.27 0.96
C THR A 198 2.61 28.60 -0.36
N THR A 199 3.28 28.40 -1.49
CA THR A 199 2.69 28.55 -2.84
C THR A 199 2.69 27.22 -3.58
N VAL A 200 1.83 27.10 -4.60
CA VAL A 200 1.76 25.92 -5.46
C VAL A 200 3.11 25.66 -6.13
N GLN A 201 3.73 26.71 -6.66
CA GLN A 201 5.02 26.65 -7.35
C GLN A 201 6.12 26.08 -6.45
N LYS A 202 6.22 26.56 -5.20
CA LYS A 202 7.21 26.06 -4.23
C LYS A 202 7.00 24.60 -3.87
N LEU A 203 5.74 24.15 -3.77
CA LEU A 203 5.44 22.75 -3.49
C LEU A 203 5.83 21.84 -4.65
N VAL A 204 5.48 22.22 -5.87
CA VAL A 204 5.83 21.47 -7.08
C VAL A 204 7.35 21.38 -7.24
N GLU A 205 8.05 22.52 -7.14
CA GLU A 205 9.51 22.58 -7.21
C GLU A 205 10.16 21.69 -6.12
N LEU A 206 9.72 21.84 -4.87
CA LEU A 206 10.23 21.03 -3.76
C LEU A 206 10.00 19.53 -4.01
N ASN A 207 8.83 19.13 -4.50
CA ASN A 207 8.55 17.73 -4.78
C ASN A 207 9.50 17.17 -5.86
N ILE A 208 9.72 17.93 -6.94
CA ILE A 208 10.64 17.55 -8.01
C ILE A 208 12.07 17.39 -7.47
N VAL A 209 12.60 18.40 -6.77
CA VAL A 209 14.01 18.35 -6.33
C VAL A 209 14.23 17.39 -5.15
N LYS A 210 13.25 17.23 -4.26
CA LYS A 210 13.38 16.39 -3.06
C LYS A 210 12.94 14.95 -3.29
N ASN A 211 11.67 14.76 -3.65
CA ASN A 211 11.06 13.43 -3.70
C ASN A 211 11.46 12.67 -4.97
N LEU A 212 11.71 13.36 -6.08
CA LEU A 212 12.14 12.73 -7.33
C LEU A 212 13.66 12.77 -7.49
N ALA A 213 14.25 13.94 -7.75
CA ALA A 213 15.68 14.07 -8.04
C ALA A 213 16.56 13.65 -6.85
N GLY A 214 16.24 14.12 -5.64
CA GLY A 214 16.97 13.76 -4.42
C GLY A 214 16.94 12.25 -4.14
N SER A 215 15.77 11.62 -4.28
CA SER A 215 15.63 10.17 -4.15
C SER A 215 16.37 9.39 -5.23
N ALA A 216 16.40 9.90 -6.47
CA ALA A 216 17.17 9.32 -7.56
C ALA A 216 18.68 9.39 -7.30
N VAL A 217 19.19 10.55 -6.84
CA VAL A 217 20.60 10.72 -6.43
C VAL A 217 20.96 9.77 -5.28
N ALA A 218 20.02 9.53 -4.36
CA ALA A 218 20.21 8.62 -3.24
C ALA A 218 20.12 7.13 -3.61
N GLY A 219 19.73 6.79 -4.85
CA GLY A 219 19.48 5.40 -5.25
C GLY A 219 18.30 4.75 -4.51
N ALA A 220 17.30 5.54 -4.13
CA ALA A 220 16.17 5.06 -3.34
C ALA A 220 15.29 4.08 -4.13
N LEU A 221 14.93 2.95 -3.51
CA LEU A 221 14.06 1.93 -4.10
C LEU A 221 12.61 2.08 -3.60
N GLY A 222 11.75 2.67 -4.42
CA GLY A 222 10.34 2.93 -4.08
C GLY A 222 10.13 4.04 -3.05
N GLY A 223 11.18 4.77 -2.68
CA GLY A 223 11.18 5.84 -1.67
C GLY A 223 11.03 7.25 -2.25
N PHE A 224 10.14 7.45 -3.23
CA PHE A 224 9.96 8.75 -3.92
C PHE A 224 8.93 9.63 -3.19
N ASN A 225 9.09 9.78 -1.88
CA ASN A 225 8.13 10.45 -0.98
C ASN A 225 8.87 11.17 0.16
N ALA A 226 8.14 11.92 0.98
CA ALA A 226 8.71 12.64 2.10
C ALA A 226 8.75 11.81 3.39
N HIS A 227 7.63 11.22 3.79
CA HIS A 227 7.52 10.44 5.03
C HIS A 227 6.35 9.45 5.05
N ALA A 228 6.04 8.79 3.92
CA ALA A 228 4.98 7.79 3.87
C ALA A 228 5.10 6.74 5.00
N SER A 229 6.34 6.34 5.32
CA SER A 229 6.64 5.39 6.38
C SER A 229 6.17 5.81 7.77
N ASN A 230 6.20 7.11 8.11
CA ASN A 230 5.71 7.60 9.40
C ASN A 230 4.20 7.33 9.55
N ILE A 231 3.45 7.63 8.49
CA ILE A 231 1.99 7.50 8.50
C ILE A 231 1.59 6.02 8.47
N VAL A 232 2.23 5.23 7.62
CA VAL A 232 2.01 3.78 7.53
C VAL A 232 2.27 3.12 8.88
N THR A 233 3.42 3.39 9.50
CA THR A 233 3.78 2.81 10.81
C THR A 233 2.77 3.19 11.90
N ALA A 234 2.36 4.46 11.97
CA ALA A 234 1.39 4.91 12.95
C ALA A 234 0.03 4.20 12.80
N LEU A 235 -0.48 4.10 11.57
CA LEU A 235 -1.72 3.37 11.29
C LEU A 235 -1.58 1.88 11.55
N PHE A 236 -0.45 1.28 11.18
CA PHE A 236 -0.20 -0.15 11.35
C PHE A 236 -0.23 -0.55 12.83
N ILE A 237 0.47 0.19 13.68
CA ILE A 237 0.48 -0.03 15.12
C ILE A 237 -0.93 0.18 15.71
N ALA A 238 -1.61 1.26 15.32
CA ALA A 238 -2.93 1.58 15.84
C ALA A 238 -4.00 0.55 15.44
N THR A 239 -3.90 -0.02 14.24
CA THR A 239 -4.91 -0.93 13.68
C THR A 239 -4.51 -2.41 13.72
N GLY A 240 -3.41 -2.75 14.39
CA GLY A 240 -2.99 -4.14 14.63
C GLY A 240 -2.45 -4.87 13.40
N GLN A 241 -1.86 -4.11 12.47
CA GLN A 241 -1.11 -4.65 11.35
C GLN A 241 0.30 -5.08 11.80
N ASP A 242 1.08 -5.69 10.90
CA ASP A 242 2.47 -6.07 11.17
C ASP A 242 3.41 -4.87 10.89
N PRO A 243 4.00 -4.22 11.92
CA PRO A 243 4.81 -3.02 11.71
C PRO A 243 6.09 -3.28 10.91
N ALA A 244 6.57 -4.53 10.85
CA ALA A 244 7.75 -4.86 10.05
C ALA A 244 7.48 -4.77 8.54
N GLN A 245 6.22 -4.89 8.12
CA GLN A 245 5.79 -4.74 6.72
C GLN A 245 5.72 -3.27 6.27
N ASN A 246 6.05 -2.32 7.15
CA ASN A 246 6.27 -0.93 6.76
C ASN A 246 7.39 -0.79 5.72
N VAL A 247 8.37 -1.72 5.69
CA VAL A 247 9.47 -1.71 4.71
C VAL A 247 8.94 -1.69 3.27
N GLU A 248 7.93 -2.50 2.97
CA GLU A 248 7.25 -2.52 1.68
C GLU A 248 6.08 -1.55 1.62
N SER A 249 5.23 -1.56 2.65
CA SER A 249 3.96 -0.85 2.65
C SER A 249 4.12 0.67 2.59
N SER A 250 5.33 1.19 2.85
CA SER A 250 5.68 2.60 2.71
C SER A 250 6.31 2.98 1.37
N GLN A 251 6.50 2.01 0.46
CA GLN A 251 6.87 2.33 -0.92
C GLN A 251 5.80 3.22 -1.53
N CYS A 252 6.22 4.41 -1.95
CA CYS A 252 5.32 5.47 -2.37
C CYS A 252 6.06 6.42 -3.32
N ILE A 253 5.37 6.83 -4.39
CA ILE A 253 5.74 7.99 -5.20
C ILE A 253 4.71 9.09 -5.00
N THR A 254 5.20 10.28 -4.67
CA THR A 254 4.39 11.50 -4.51
C THR A 254 4.60 12.38 -5.73
N MET A 255 3.51 12.73 -6.41
CA MET A 255 3.50 13.64 -7.55
C MET A 255 2.72 14.91 -7.20
N MET A 256 3.21 16.05 -7.69
CA MET A 256 2.59 17.35 -7.48
C MET A 256 2.67 18.14 -8.78
N GLU A 257 1.54 18.68 -9.20
CA GLU A 257 1.41 19.44 -10.44
C GLU A 257 0.58 20.70 -10.21
N ALA A 258 0.94 21.78 -10.89
CA ALA A 258 0.15 23.00 -10.91
C ALA A 258 -0.97 22.84 -11.95
N VAL A 259 -2.20 23.07 -11.54
CA VAL A 259 -3.40 22.94 -12.39
C VAL A 259 -4.25 24.22 -12.32
N ASN A 260 -5.26 24.37 -13.20
CA ASN A 260 -6.00 25.64 -13.35
C ASN A 260 -5.05 26.83 -13.56
N ASP A 261 -4.23 26.78 -14.62
CA ASP A 261 -3.28 27.84 -14.97
C ASP A 261 -2.31 28.21 -13.83
N GLY A 262 -1.98 27.22 -12.98
CA GLY A 262 -1.11 27.38 -11.84
C GLY A 262 -1.77 27.92 -10.57
N GLY A 263 -3.09 28.12 -10.60
CA GLY A 263 -3.88 28.59 -9.46
C GLY A 263 -4.08 27.53 -8.38
N ASP A 264 -4.13 26.25 -8.73
CA ASP A 264 -4.39 25.15 -7.81
C ASP A 264 -3.30 24.07 -7.86
N LEU A 265 -3.24 23.26 -6.81
CA LEU A 265 -2.34 22.12 -6.72
C LEU A 265 -3.11 20.82 -6.96
N HIS A 266 -2.65 20.00 -7.90
CA HIS A 266 -2.94 18.57 -7.91
C HIS A 266 -1.83 17.84 -7.17
N ILE A 267 -2.22 16.92 -6.29
CA ILE A 267 -1.30 16.04 -5.59
C ILE A 267 -1.80 14.61 -5.72
N SER A 268 -0.88 13.67 -5.93
CA SER A 268 -1.18 12.25 -5.83
C SER A 268 -0.09 11.47 -5.11
N VAL A 269 -0.49 10.34 -4.54
CA VAL A 269 0.41 9.30 -4.01
C VAL A 269 0.06 7.97 -4.66
N THR A 270 1.07 7.23 -5.07
CA THR A 270 0.91 5.86 -5.59
C THR A 270 1.70 4.90 -4.71
N MET A 271 0.99 3.95 -4.10
CA MET A 271 1.52 2.98 -3.16
C MET A 271 1.24 1.56 -3.67
N PRO A 272 2.21 0.89 -4.32
CA PRO A 272 1.97 -0.36 -5.03
C PRO A 272 1.88 -1.58 -4.10
N SER A 273 2.31 -1.47 -2.85
CA SER A 273 2.62 -2.63 -2.01
C SER A 273 2.10 -2.56 -0.57
N ILE A 274 0.89 -2.03 -0.36
CA ILE A 274 0.29 -1.89 0.99
C ILE A 274 -0.19 -3.27 1.51
N GLU A 275 0.41 -3.73 2.60
CA GLU A 275 0.09 -5.03 3.21
C GLU A 275 -0.77 -4.86 4.46
N VAL A 276 -2.09 -4.96 4.27
CA VAL A 276 -3.06 -4.76 5.35
C VAL A 276 -4.12 -5.86 5.40
N GLY A 277 -4.66 -6.08 6.58
CA GLY A 277 -5.81 -6.93 6.83
C GLY A 277 -6.65 -6.41 8.00
N THR A 278 -7.92 -6.79 8.02
CA THR A 278 -8.87 -6.44 9.08
C THR A 278 -9.31 -7.68 9.88
N VAL A 279 -8.68 -8.83 9.59
CA VAL A 279 -8.85 -10.12 10.26
C VAL A 279 -7.49 -10.78 10.49
N GLY A 280 -7.30 -11.37 11.67
CA GLY A 280 -6.11 -12.12 12.05
C GLY A 280 -4.95 -11.23 12.54
N GLY A 281 -3.91 -11.86 13.08
CA GLY A 281 -2.77 -11.14 13.66
C GLY A 281 -3.19 -10.25 14.83
N GLY A 282 -2.63 -9.03 14.90
CA GLY A 282 -2.92 -8.07 15.97
C GLY A 282 -4.30 -7.42 15.90
N THR A 283 -5.05 -7.63 14.81
CA THR A 283 -6.38 -6.99 14.61
C THR A 283 -7.46 -7.50 15.58
N CYS A 284 -7.22 -8.62 16.26
CA CYS A 284 -8.12 -9.18 17.27
C CYS A 284 -7.95 -8.54 18.66
N LEU A 285 -6.82 -7.86 18.92
CA LEU A 285 -6.55 -7.20 20.20
C LEU A 285 -7.53 -6.05 20.43
N ALA A 286 -8.02 -5.90 21.66
CA ALA A 286 -9.15 -5.01 21.96
C ALA A 286 -8.91 -3.54 21.52
N SER A 287 -7.73 -2.99 21.79
CA SER A 287 -7.40 -1.61 21.41
C SER A 287 -7.32 -1.42 19.89
N GLN A 288 -6.65 -2.34 19.20
CA GLN A 288 -6.50 -2.32 17.73
C GLN A 288 -7.83 -2.53 17.02
N ALA A 289 -8.66 -3.45 17.54
CA ALA A 289 -10.02 -3.67 17.10
C ALA A 289 -10.89 -2.41 17.26
N ALA A 290 -10.74 -1.66 18.36
CA ALA A 290 -11.44 -0.40 18.55
C ALA A 290 -11.04 0.64 17.48
N CYS A 291 -9.76 0.75 17.14
CA CYS A 291 -9.30 1.62 16.06
C CYS A 291 -9.88 1.19 14.70
N LEU A 292 -9.92 -0.10 14.39
CA LEU A 292 -10.56 -0.61 13.16
C LEU A 292 -12.08 -0.35 13.14
N ASN A 293 -12.76 -0.37 14.30
CA ASN A 293 -14.17 0.00 14.42
C ASN A 293 -14.38 1.50 14.14
N LEU A 294 -13.51 2.38 14.63
CA LEU A 294 -13.56 3.81 14.33
C LEU A 294 -13.45 4.10 12.83
N LEU A 295 -12.64 3.30 12.14
CA LEU A 295 -12.48 3.35 10.68
C LEU A 295 -13.62 2.64 9.92
N GLY A 296 -14.52 1.93 10.61
CA GLY A 296 -15.64 1.20 10.01
C GLY A 296 -15.25 -0.04 9.22
N VAL A 297 -14.06 -0.59 9.44
CA VAL A 297 -13.50 -1.71 8.63
C VAL A 297 -13.15 -2.94 9.46
N ARG A 298 -13.56 -3.03 10.73
CA ARG A 298 -13.21 -4.18 11.57
C ARG A 298 -13.82 -5.49 11.03
N GLY A 299 -13.01 -6.54 11.02
CA GLY A 299 -13.47 -7.90 10.78
C GLY A 299 -13.69 -8.24 9.30
N PRO A 300 -14.19 -9.45 9.01
CA PRO A 300 -14.46 -9.89 7.66
C PRO A 300 -15.70 -9.19 7.10
N ASN A 301 -15.67 -8.83 5.83
CA ASN A 301 -16.85 -8.38 5.12
C ASN A 301 -17.60 -9.61 4.57
N ARG A 302 -18.83 -9.81 5.04
CA ARG A 302 -19.64 -11.00 4.71
C ARG A 302 -20.14 -11.01 3.26
N ASP A 303 -20.53 -9.84 2.75
CA ASP A 303 -21.17 -9.72 1.44
C ASP A 303 -20.12 -9.61 0.33
N SER A 304 -18.98 -8.98 0.63
CA SER A 304 -17.89 -8.79 -0.31
C SER A 304 -16.54 -9.04 0.37
N PRO A 305 -16.09 -10.31 0.46
CA PRO A 305 -14.81 -10.65 1.07
C PRO A 305 -13.64 -9.80 0.54
N GLY A 306 -12.86 -9.26 1.46
CA GLY A 306 -11.75 -8.35 1.21
C GLY A 306 -12.12 -6.88 1.09
N ALA A 307 -13.41 -6.51 1.11
CA ALA A 307 -13.82 -5.12 0.98
C ALA A 307 -13.31 -4.25 2.15
N ASN A 308 -13.30 -4.78 3.38
CA ASN A 308 -12.83 -4.02 4.52
C ASN A 308 -11.31 -3.81 4.45
N ALA A 309 -10.55 -4.83 4.07
CA ALA A 309 -9.10 -4.69 3.86
C ALA A 309 -8.76 -3.74 2.69
N ARG A 310 -9.55 -3.72 1.62
CA ARG A 310 -9.40 -2.76 0.52
C ARG A 310 -9.67 -1.32 0.98
N ILE A 311 -10.73 -1.09 1.76
CA ILE A 311 -11.02 0.23 2.35
C ILE A 311 -9.90 0.65 3.33
N LEU A 312 -9.38 -0.27 4.15
CA LEU A 312 -8.25 0.06 5.03
C LEU A 312 -7.02 0.52 4.23
N ALA A 313 -6.71 -0.13 3.10
CA ALA A 313 -5.61 0.29 2.23
C ALA A 313 -5.84 1.69 1.61
N THR A 314 -7.08 2.03 1.23
CA THR A 314 -7.38 3.38 0.74
C THR A 314 -7.30 4.44 1.84
N ILE A 315 -7.68 4.10 3.07
CA ILE A 315 -7.47 4.96 4.25
C ILE A 315 -5.97 5.19 4.49
N VAL A 316 -5.13 4.16 4.38
CA VAL A 316 -3.67 4.30 4.51
C VAL A 316 -3.14 5.25 3.44
N ALA A 317 -3.47 5.03 2.17
CA ALA A 317 -3.01 5.89 1.07
C ALA A 317 -3.50 7.34 1.20
N GLY A 318 -4.78 7.55 1.55
CA GLY A 318 -5.32 8.90 1.78
C GLY A 318 -4.68 9.61 2.97
N SER A 319 -4.33 8.86 4.02
CA SER A 319 -3.60 9.42 5.17
C SER A 319 -2.16 9.78 4.80
N VAL A 320 -1.50 8.95 3.98
CA VAL A 320 -0.17 9.24 3.44
C VAL A 320 -0.21 10.51 2.58
N LEU A 321 -1.19 10.65 1.68
CA LEU A 321 -1.37 11.86 0.88
C LEU A 321 -1.50 13.13 1.75
N ALA A 322 -2.33 13.07 2.79
CA ALA A 322 -2.48 14.19 3.73
C ALA A 322 -1.19 14.49 4.49
N GLY A 323 -0.46 13.45 4.91
CA GLY A 323 0.85 13.57 5.55
C GLY A 323 1.88 14.22 4.62
N GLU A 324 1.99 13.74 3.38
CA GLU A 324 2.91 14.25 2.37
C GLU A 324 2.67 15.74 2.11
N LEU A 325 1.41 16.12 1.86
CA LEU A 325 1.03 17.52 1.64
C LEU A 325 1.45 18.40 2.82
N SER A 326 1.17 17.96 4.05
CA SER A 326 1.49 18.72 5.26
C SER A 326 2.99 18.88 5.48
N LEU A 327 3.79 17.83 5.29
CA LEU A 327 5.24 17.88 5.51
C LEU A 327 5.94 18.70 4.43
N LEU A 328 5.59 18.49 3.16
CA LEU A 328 6.16 19.24 2.05
C LEU A 328 5.81 20.72 2.16
N ALA A 329 4.60 21.07 2.61
CA ALA A 329 4.24 22.46 2.93
C ALA A 329 5.13 23.07 4.02
N ALA A 330 5.33 22.36 5.14
CA ALA A 330 6.17 22.83 6.23
C ALA A 330 7.64 23.01 5.81
N LEU A 331 8.15 22.13 4.94
CA LEU A 331 9.49 22.24 4.34
C LEU A 331 9.58 23.44 3.40
N ALA A 332 8.63 23.59 2.48
CA ALA A 332 8.58 24.69 1.52
C ALA A 332 8.45 26.07 2.19
N ALA A 333 7.79 26.12 3.35
CA ALA A 333 7.66 27.32 4.17
C ALA A 333 8.87 27.57 5.11
N GLY A 334 9.87 26.68 5.16
CA GLY A 334 11.01 26.78 6.07
C GLY A 334 10.66 26.61 7.55
N GLN A 335 9.54 25.94 7.87
CA GLN A 335 8.99 25.85 9.22
C GLN A 335 9.39 24.56 9.97
N LEU A 336 10.03 23.59 9.31
CA LEU A 336 10.31 22.27 9.91
C LEU A 336 11.02 22.36 11.26
N VAL A 337 12.14 23.09 11.33
CA VAL A 337 12.95 23.21 12.54
C VAL A 337 12.17 23.87 13.68
N LYS A 338 11.40 24.92 13.38
CA LYS A 338 10.58 25.64 14.38
C LYS A 338 9.47 24.75 14.95
N SER A 339 8.80 23.95 14.10
CA SER A 339 7.76 23.02 14.54
C SER A 339 8.33 21.87 15.37
N HIS A 340 9.47 21.31 14.97
CA HIS A 340 10.18 20.29 15.75
C HIS A 340 10.58 20.78 17.14
N MET A 341 11.14 22.00 17.24
CA MET A 341 11.53 22.58 18.51
C MET A 341 10.34 22.88 19.43
N LYS A 342 9.17 23.23 18.87
CA LYS A 342 7.97 23.58 19.64
C LYS A 342 7.16 22.38 20.12
N TYR A 343 7.08 21.31 19.31
CA TYR A 343 6.15 20.20 19.57
C TYR A 343 6.84 18.85 19.82
N ASN A 344 8.11 18.69 19.42
CA ASN A 344 8.87 17.45 19.56
C ASN A 344 9.90 17.48 20.70
N ARG A 345 10.05 18.61 21.41
CA ARG A 345 10.71 18.68 22.72
C ARG A 345 9.66 18.74 23.83
N SER A 346 9.84 17.89 24.85
CA SER A 346 9.15 18.05 26.12
C SER A 346 9.66 19.33 26.78
N SER A 347 8.76 20.22 27.21
CA SER A 347 9.10 21.43 27.96
C SER A 347 9.68 21.16 29.36
N LYS A 348 9.95 19.89 29.72
CA LYS A 348 10.55 19.51 31.01
C LYS A 348 12.07 19.58 31.07
N ASP A 349 12.78 19.80 29.96
CA ASP A 349 14.26 19.76 29.93
C ASP A 349 14.94 21.14 29.79
N VAL A 350 14.32 22.21 30.32
CA VAL A 350 15.03 23.49 30.51
C VAL A 350 15.08 23.79 32.00
N PRO A 351 16.20 23.49 32.70
CA PRO A 351 16.48 24.13 33.96
C PRO A 351 16.53 25.64 33.69
N GLY A 352 15.74 26.40 34.44
CA GLY A 352 15.62 27.84 34.26
C GLY A 352 16.98 28.50 34.18
N ALA A 353 17.25 29.18 33.07
CA ALA A 353 18.25 30.23 33.05
C ALA A 353 17.73 31.33 33.99
N SER A 354 18.20 31.28 35.24
CA SER A 354 18.08 32.34 36.21
C SER A 354 18.66 33.61 35.60
N ALA A 355 17.86 34.67 35.60
CA ALA A 355 18.34 36.01 35.39
C ALA A 355 19.43 36.35 36.42
N SER A 356 20.56 36.82 35.92
CA SER A 356 21.52 37.67 36.64
C SER A 356 22.05 38.70 35.65
#